data_AF-A0A7S0PWD6-F1
#
_entry.id   AF-A0A7S0PWD6-F1
#
_cell.length_a   1.000
_cell.length_b   1.000
_cell.length_c   1.000
_cell.angle_alpha   90.00
_cell.angle_beta   90.00
_cell.angle_gamma   90.00
#
_symmetry.space_group_name_H-M   'P 1'
#
loop_
_entity.id
_entity.type
_entity.pdbx_description
1 polymer ?
#
loop_
_entity_poly.entity_id
_entity_poly.type
_entity_poly.pdbx_seq_one_letter_code
_entity_poly.pdbx_strand_id
1 'polypeptide(L)'
;GLPDTFTGEQRFDISKPADDCWNNAQHQWGNQGCVAISPDKGTLGTPFNDNGGGVFALEWDPEYRRIRSWAFSPHGEVPDNLVAALDTANAKDPADRVVPDTDTWGSPYGYFAIGETTGCSADHFRDMRLVLNLAFCGNVSGNRYFGDCPAEAKEFKVKNDPVMSCNKFIESEPEALSEAYWKIRGAYVYQREMES
;
A
#
# COMPACT_ATOMS: atom_id res chain seq x y z
N GLY A 1 15.51 -11.23 -15.35
CA GLY A 1 16.12 -11.05 -14.03
C GLY A 1 15.28 -10.06 -13.27
N LEU A 2 14.33 -10.58 -12.50
CA LEU A 2 13.65 -9.76 -11.50
C LEU A 2 14.70 -9.43 -10.42
N PRO A 3 14.75 -8.21 -9.88
CA PRO A 3 15.74 -7.89 -8.85
C PRO A 3 15.45 -8.72 -7.59
N ASP A 4 16.42 -9.50 -7.14
CA ASP A 4 16.41 -10.20 -5.84
C ASP A 4 16.66 -9.23 -4.66
N THR A 5 16.47 -7.92 -4.86
CA THR A 5 16.75 -6.88 -3.86
C THR A 5 15.69 -5.77 -3.87
N PHE A 6 15.21 -5.46 -2.67
CA PHE A 6 14.16 -4.50 -2.30
C PHE A 6 14.39 -3.10 -2.89
N THR A 7 13.35 -2.46 -3.44
CA THR A 7 13.46 -1.32 -4.36
C THR A 7 13.01 0.05 -3.81
N GLY A 8 13.33 0.49 -2.58
CA GLY A 8 12.96 1.88 -2.25
C GLY A 8 13.50 2.50 -0.96
N GLU A 9 14.57 3.30 -1.06
CA GLU A 9 15.16 4.16 -0.02
C GLU A 9 14.35 5.47 0.25
N GLN A 10 14.48 6.29 1.32
CA GLN A 10 15.42 6.42 2.47
C GLN A 10 14.88 7.36 3.61
N ARG A 11 15.58 7.45 4.75
CA ARG A 11 15.82 8.70 5.53
C ARG A 11 17.34 8.91 5.71
N PHE A 12 17.72 10.19 5.86
CA PHE A 12 18.93 10.84 5.33
C PHE A 12 20.21 10.85 6.20
N ASP A 13 20.52 9.82 7.00
CA ASP A 13 21.80 9.78 7.74
C ASP A 13 22.63 8.49 7.55
N ILE A 14 22.01 7.37 7.18
CA ILE A 14 22.68 6.09 6.94
C ILE A 14 22.01 5.40 5.74
N SER A 15 22.77 5.17 4.67
CA SER A 15 22.28 4.60 3.41
C SER A 15 21.97 3.10 3.53
N LYS A 16 20.89 2.74 4.23
CA LYS A 16 20.42 1.36 4.32
C LYS A 16 18.95 1.26 3.91
N PRO A 17 18.61 0.36 2.96
CA PRO A 17 17.23 -0.01 2.67
C PRO A 17 16.51 -0.52 3.92
N ALA A 18 15.21 -0.28 4.02
CA ALA A 18 14.36 -0.95 5.00
C ALA A 18 14.01 -2.35 4.46
N ASP A 19 14.75 -3.35 4.89
CA ASP A 19 14.77 -4.71 4.33
C ASP A 19 14.23 -5.78 5.30
N ASP A 20 13.98 -5.43 6.56
CA ASP A 20 13.46 -6.37 7.57
C ASP A 20 11.99 -6.08 7.91
N CYS A 21 11.12 -7.06 7.70
CA CYS A 21 9.69 -6.95 7.99
C CYS A 21 9.38 -6.97 9.50
N TRP A 22 10.35 -7.28 10.36
CA TRP A 22 10.18 -7.24 11.81
C TRP A 22 10.01 -5.81 12.31
N ASN A 23 8.92 -5.56 13.05
CA ASN A 23 8.57 -4.22 13.54
C ASN A 23 9.57 -3.61 14.53
N ASN A 24 10.47 -4.41 15.11
CA ASN A 24 11.53 -3.98 16.02
C ASN A 24 12.93 -4.25 15.45
N ALA A 25 13.04 -4.40 14.12
CA ALA A 25 14.32 -4.60 13.45
C ALA A 25 15.35 -3.54 13.87
N GLN A 26 16.54 -4.01 14.23
CA GLN A 26 17.63 -3.11 14.59
C GLN A 26 18.01 -2.27 13.36
N HIS A 27 18.33 -1.00 13.58
CA HIS A 27 18.67 -0.04 12.53
C HIS A 27 17.51 0.36 11.60
N GLN A 28 16.27 -0.03 11.91
CA GLN A 28 15.06 0.53 11.32
C GLN A 28 14.29 1.34 12.36
N TRP A 29 13.39 2.20 11.92
CA TRP A 29 12.45 2.87 12.82
C TRP A 29 11.45 1.86 13.38
N GLY A 30 10.99 2.11 14.61
CA GLY A 30 9.95 1.28 15.22
C GLY A 30 8.73 1.23 14.30
N ASN A 31 8.30 0.00 13.99
CA ASN A 31 7.19 -0.29 13.09
C ASN A 31 7.39 0.20 11.63
N GLN A 32 8.62 0.33 11.15
CA GLN A 32 8.92 0.66 9.75
C GLN A 32 8.59 -0.50 8.80
N GLY A 33 8.99 -1.71 9.16
CA GLY A 33 8.87 -2.91 8.33
C GLY A 33 9.72 -2.85 7.06
N CYS A 34 9.49 -3.81 6.16
CA CYS A 34 10.14 -3.92 4.86
C CYS A 34 9.35 -3.11 3.84
N VAL A 35 9.91 -2.00 3.35
CA VAL A 35 9.17 -1.01 2.55
C VAL A 35 9.40 -1.22 1.06
N ALA A 36 8.32 -1.26 0.29
CA ALA A 36 8.36 -1.15 -1.17
C ALA A 36 7.79 0.20 -1.60
N ILE A 37 8.52 0.93 -2.43
CA ILE A 37 8.12 2.24 -2.95
C ILE A 37 7.89 2.11 -4.45
N SER A 38 6.70 2.47 -4.91
CA SER A 38 6.45 2.59 -6.34
C SER A 38 7.25 3.77 -6.91
N PRO A 39 7.97 3.62 -8.03
CA PRO A 39 8.60 4.75 -8.70
C PRO A 39 7.56 5.68 -9.35
N ASP A 40 6.32 5.22 -9.52
CA ASP A 40 5.23 6.00 -10.09
C ASP A 40 4.58 6.90 -9.04
N LYS A 41 4.65 8.20 -9.31
CA LYS A 41 4.12 9.26 -8.47
C LYS A 41 2.60 9.44 -8.60
N GLY A 42 1.96 8.79 -9.59
CA GLY A 42 0.52 8.85 -9.84
C GLY A 42 -0.31 7.85 -9.02
N THR A 43 0.32 7.10 -8.12
CA THR A 43 -0.30 5.95 -7.47
C THR A 43 -0.97 6.24 -6.12
N LEU A 44 -0.79 7.43 -5.54
CA LEU A 44 -1.39 7.79 -4.24
C LEU A 44 -1.79 9.27 -4.18
N GLY A 45 -2.72 9.61 -3.27
CA GLY A 45 -3.06 10.98 -2.91
C GLY A 45 -3.66 11.81 -4.05
N THR A 46 -3.38 13.12 -4.06
CA THR A 46 -3.91 14.05 -5.08
C THR A 46 -3.61 13.62 -6.51
N PRO A 47 -2.37 13.21 -6.88
CA PRO A 47 -2.10 12.72 -8.23
C PRO A 47 -2.98 11.54 -8.65
N PHE A 48 -3.26 10.60 -7.74
CA PHE A 48 -4.14 9.46 -8.01
C PHE A 48 -5.59 9.92 -8.22
N ASN A 49 -6.06 10.86 -7.41
CA ASN A 49 -7.40 11.44 -7.54
C ASN A 49 -7.56 12.21 -8.87
N ASP A 50 -6.56 13.01 -9.25
CA ASP A 50 -6.54 13.79 -10.49
C ASP A 50 -6.55 12.89 -11.74
N ASN A 51 -5.96 11.69 -11.64
CA ASN A 51 -6.00 10.65 -12.67
C ASN A 51 -7.33 9.89 -12.74
N GLY A 52 -8.32 10.25 -11.92
CA GLY A 52 -9.62 9.57 -11.83
C GLY A 52 -9.57 8.25 -11.06
N GLY A 53 -8.50 8.00 -10.30
CA GLY A 53 -8.30 6.78 -9.52
C GLY A 53 -7.61 5.65 -10.29
N GLY A 54 -7.96 4.42 -9.93
CA GLY A 54 -7.27 3.23 -10.43
C GLY A 54 -7.62 1.96 -9.67
N VAL A 55 -6.80 0.93 -9.84
CA VAL A 55 -6.97 -0.38 -9.20
C VAL A 55 -5.71 -0.73 -8.43
N PHE A 56 -5.86 -1.05 -7.15
CA PHE A 56 -4.82 -1.71 -6.36
C PHE A 56 -5.09 -3.20 -6.33
N ALA A 57 -4.05 -4.00 -6.57
CA ALA A 57 -4.12 -5.44 -6.50
C ALA A 57 -3.03 -5.99 -5.59
N LEU A 58 -3.39 -7.00 -4.79
CA LEU A 58 -2.49 -7.75 -3.93
C LEU A 58 -2.67 -9.23 -4.25
N GLU A 59 -1.58 -9.89 -4.60
CA GLU A 59 -1.51 -11.35 -4.59
C GLU A 59 -0.84 -11.78 -3.30
N TRP A 60 -1.47 -12.70 -2.59
CA TRP A 60 -0.87 -13.45 -1.49
C TRP A 60 -0.85 -14.92 -1.88
N ASP A 61 0.34 -15.44 -2.18
CA ASP A 61 0.52 -16.81 -2.67
C ASP A 61 1.62 -17.51 -1.86
N PRO A 62 1.26 -18.19 -0.75
CA PRO A 62 2.22 -18.95 0.05
C PRO A 62 2.77 -20.19 -0.67
N GLU A 63 2.04 -20.76 -1.63
CA GLU A 63 2.49 -21.90 -2.43
C GLU A 63 3.65 -21.48 -3.35
N TYR A 64 3.50 -20.34 -4.01
CA TYR A 64 4.55 -19.73 -4.83
C TYR A 64 5.50 -18.84 -4.02
N ARG A 65 5.41 -18.86 -2.68
CA ARG A 65 6.36 -18.22 -1.75
C ARG A 65 6.51 -16.71 -1.96
N ARG A 66 5.41 -16.03 -2.28
CA ARG A 66 5.44 -14.60 -2.63
C ARG A 66 4.19 -13.82 -2.19
N ILE A 67 4.39 -12.54 -1.93
CA ILE A 67 3.35 -11.51 -1.90
C ILE A 67 3.72 -10.47 -2.95
N ARG A 68 2.79 -10.13 -3.84
CA ARG A 68 3.01 -9.15 -4.91
C ARG A 68 1.96 -8.05 -4.86
N SER A 69 2.37 -6.83 -5.15
CA SER A 69 1.49 -5.66 -5.13
C SER A 69 1.63 -4.82 -6.39
N TRP A 70 0.48 -4.40 -6.92
CA TRP A 70 0.37 -3.53 -8.09
C TRP A 70 -0.53 -2.34 -7.76
N ALA A 71 -0.24 -1.21 -8.41
CA ALA A 71 -1.08 -0.04 -8.45
C ALA A 71 -1.20 0.37 -9.91
N PHE A 72 -2.39 0.24 -10.48
CA PHE A 72 -2.70 0.60 -11.85
C PHE A 72 -3.43 1.94 -11.85
N SER A 73 -2.75 3.01 -12.23
CA SER A 73 -3.32 4.35 -12.39
C SER A 73 -2.63 5.06 -13.57
N PRO A 74 -3.38 5.73 -14.47
CA PRO A 74 -4.84 5.84 -14.50
C PRO A 74 -5.52 4.50 -14.84
N HIS A 75 -6.86 4.47 -14.84
CA HIS A 75 -7.65 3.28 -15.18
C HIS A 75 -7.28 2.59 -16.51
N GLY A 76 -6.69 3.32 -17.46
CA GLY A 76 -6.24 2.75 -18.74
C GLY A 76 -5.02 1.82 -18.65
N GLU A 77 -4.30 1.83 -17.51
CA GLU A 77 -3.14 0.96 -17.25
C GLU A 77 -3.55 -0.40 -16.64
N VAL A 78 -4.85 -0.62 -16.39
CA VAL A 78 -5.34 -1.88 -15.83
C VAL A 78 -5.25 -2.98 -16.90
N PRO A 79 -4.58 -4.12 -16.64
CA PRO A 79 -4.45 -5.19 -17.63
C PRO A 79 -5.81 -5.75 -18.06
N ASP A 80 -5.95 -6.08 -19.35
CA ASP A 80 -7.20 -6.59 -19.94
C ASP A 80 -7.78 -7.79 -19.18
N ASN A 81 -6.93 -8.71 -18.73
CA ASN A 81 -7.35 -9.86 -17.93
C ASN A 81 -8.01 -9.42 -16.60
N LEU A 82 -7.44 -8.40 -15.93
CA LEU A 82 -8.01 -7.87 -14.70
C LEU A 82 -9.31 -7.10 -14.97
N VAL A 83 -9.39 -6.34 -16.07
CA VAL A 83 -10.64 -5.68 -16.49
C VAL A 83 -11.75 -6.73 -16.68
N ALA A 84 -11.47 -7.79 -17.43
CA ALA A 84 -12.43 -8.87 -17.67
C ALA A 84 -12.84 -9.58 -16.37
N ALA A 85 -11.91 -9.81 -15.45
CA ALA A 85 -12.20 -10.39 -14.14
C ALA A 85 -13.11 -9.49 -13.27
N LEU A 86 -12.92 -8.17 -13.32
CA LEU A 86 -13.75 -7.21 -12.59
C LEU A 86 -15.15 -7.08 -13.20
N ASP A 87 -15.25 -7.05 -14.54
CA ASP A 87 -16.53 -6.93 -15.26
C ASP A 87 -17.42 -8.16 -15.06
N THR A 88 -16.81 -9.34 -14.96
CA THR A 88 -17.52 -10.61 -14.75
C THR A 88 -17.64 -11.02 -13.30
N ALA A 89 -17.08 -10.26 -12.34
CA ALA A 89 -17.05 -10.63 -10.92
C ALA A 89 -18.45 -10.92 -10.31
N ASN A 90 -19.49 -10.25 -10.83
CA ASN A 90 -20.88 -10.41 -10.37
C ASN A 90 -21.70 -11.38 -11.24
N ALA A 91 -21.07 -12.09 -12.20
CA ALA A 91 -21.77 -13.08 -13.00
C ALA A 91 -22.38 -14.17 -12.12
N LYS A 92 -23.62 -14.58 -12.45
CA LYS A 92 -24.37 -15.54 -11.64
C LYS A 92 -23.80 -16.95 -11.77
N ASP A 93 -23.44 -17.33 -12.98
CA ASP A 93 -22.77 -18.60 -13.25
C ASP A 93 -21.26 -18.43 -12.99
N PRO A 94 -20.66 -19.24 -12.10
CA PRO A 94 -19.21 -19.24 -11.91
C PRO A 94 -18.43 -19.52 -13.19
N ALA A 95 -19.00 -20.27 -14.15
CA ALA A 95 -18.34 -20.56 -15.43
C ALA A 95 -18.20 -19.32 -16.33
N ASP A 96 -19.01 -18.29 -16.10
CA ASP A 96 -18.94 -17.00 -16.83
C ASP A 96 -17.94 -16.03 -16.18
N ARG A 97 -17.34 -16.38 -15.04
CA ARG A 97 -16.39 -15.51 -14.33
C ARG A 97 -14.99 -15.72 -14.87
N VAL A 98 -14.35 -14.62 -15.25
CA VAL A 98 -12.92 -14.61 -15.57
C VAL A 98 -12.13 -14.53 -14.27
N VAL A 99 -11.17 -15.44 -14.11
CA VAL A 99 -10.23 -15.44 -12.99
C VAL A 99 -9.04 -14.55 -13.34
N PRO A 100 -8.60 -13.66 -12.44
CA PRO A 100 -7.40 -12.87 -12.65
C PRO A 100 -6.15 -13.76 -12.73
N ASP A 101 -5.29 -13.49 -13.71
CA ASP A 101 -3.98 -14.10 -13.90
C ASP A 101 -2.89 -13.04 -13.71
N THR A 102 -2.34 -13.02 -12.50
CA THR A 102 -1.33 -12.07 -12.02
C THR A 102 -0.01 -12.16 -12.75
N ASP A 103 0.31 -13.29 -13.40
CA ASP A 103 1.55 -13.46 -14.16
C ASP A 103 1.52 -12.71 -15.51
N THR A 104 0.34 -12.26 -15.94
CA THR A 104 0.16 -11.43 -17.15
C THR A 104 0.26 -9.93 -16.90
N TRP A 105 0.31 -9.48 -15.64
CA TRP A 105 0.17 -8.06 -15.27
C TRP A 105 1.48 -7.25 -15.29
N GLY A 106 2.58 -7.88 -15.72
CA GLY A 106 3.90 -7.26 -15.68
C GLY A 106 4.48 -7.16 -14.27
N SER A 107 5.53 -6.34 -14.12
CA SER A 107 6.28 -6.25 -12.88
C SER A 107 5.47 -5.58 -11.75
N PRO A 108 5.37 -6.18 -10.56
CA PRO A 108 4.78 -5.53 -9.40
C PRO A 108 5.70 -4.40 -8.89
N TYR A 109 5.12 -3.38 -8.26
CA TYR A 109 5.93 -2.38 -7.55
C TYR A 109 6.43 -2.90 -6.20
N GLY A 110 5.74 -3.88 -5.62
CA GLY A 110 6.11 -4.55 -4.39
C GLY A 110 6.20 -6.05 -4.58
N TYR A 111 7.34 -6.63 -4.21
CA TYR A 111 7.57 -8.08 -4.18
C TYR A 111 8.18 -8.46 -2.83
N PHE A 112 7.52 -9.37 -2.12
CA PHE A 112 7.99 -9.88 -0.84
C PHE A 112 8.07 -11.40 -0.91
N ALA A 113 9.28 -11.93 -0.81
CA ALA A 113 9.48 -13.37 -0.73
C ALA A 113 9.09 -13.87 0.68
N ILE A 114 8.29 -14.92 0.75
CA ILE A 114 7.86 -15.55 2.01
C ILE A 114 8.04 -17.08 1.95
N GLY A 115 8.01 -17.75 3.10
CA GLY A 115 8.16 -19.19 3.20
C GLY A 115 9.61 -19.65 3.24
N GLU A 116 9.82 -20.94 3.01
CA GLU A 116 11.13 -21.58 3.17
C GLU A 116 12.21 -20.86 2.35
N THR A 117 13.41 -20.74 2.93
CA THR A 117 14.62 -20.12 2.35
C THR A 117 14.59 -18.59 2.18
N THR A 118 13.49 -17.92 2.52
CA THR A 118 13.37 -16.45 2.35
C THR A 118 13.75 -15.63 3.59
N GLY A 119 13.89 -16.27 4.76
CA GLY A 119 14.05 -15.57 6.04
C GLY A 119 12.75 -14.98 6.62
N CYS A 120 11.63 -15.07 5.90
CA CYS A 120 10.31 -14.63 6.34
C CYS A 120 9.33 -15.82 6.28
N SER A 121 8.92 -16.38 7.42
CA SER A 121 7.97 -17.51 7.40
C SER A 121 6.63 -17.10 6.80
N ALA A 122 6.04 -17.95 5.94
CA ALA A 122 4.68 -17.73 5.44
C ALA A 122 3.63 -17.71 6.57
N ASP A 123 3.90 -18.41 7.68
CA ASP A 123 3.02 -18.47 8.86
C ASP A 123 2.85 -17.13 9.60
N HIS A 124 3.65 -16.11 9.26
CA HIS A 124 3.42 -14.75 9.73
C HIS A 124 2.11 -14.15 9.21
N PHE A 125 1.55 -14.70 8.12
CA PHE A 125 0.34 -14.23 7.46
C PHE A 125 -0.76 -15.30 7.54
N ARG A 126 -1.89 -14.97 8.16
CA ARG A 126 -3.06 -15.86 8.28
C ARG A 126 -4.32 -15.07 8.53
N ASP A 127 -5.45 -15.57 8.01
CA ASP A 127 -6.80 -15.02 8.26
C ASP A 127 -6.87 -13.49 8.14
N MET A 128 -6.25 -12.96 7.07
CA MET A 128 -6.13 -11.53 6.83
C MET A 128 -7.51 -10.89 6.64
N ARG A 129 -7.67 -9.64 7.09
CA ARG A 129 -8.90 -8.86 6.95
C ARG A 129 -8.62 -7.60 6.17
N LEU A 130 -9.53 -7.26 5.25
CA LEU A 130 -9.49 -5.97 4.57
C LEU A 130 -9.92 -4.87 5.54
N VAL A 131 -9.07 -3.85 5.70
CA VAL A 131 -9.31 -2.70 6.56
C VAL A 131 -9.11 -1.44 5.74
N LEU A 132 -10.13 -0.58 5.71
CA LEU A 132 -10.08 0.75 5.11
C LEU A 132 -10.27 1.75 6.23
N ASN A 133 -9.30 2.64 6.41
CA ASN A 133 -9.27 3.56 7.54
C ASN A 133 -8.65 4.88 7.11
N LEU A 134 -9.13 5.97 7.70
CA LEU A 134 -8.49 7.28 7.67
C LEU A 134 -8.17 7.65 9.10
N ALA A 135 -6.89 7.66 9.43
CA ALA A 135 -6.39 8.11 10.72
C ALA A 135 -5.53 9.36 10.52
N PHE A 136 -5.64 10.28 11.47
CA PHE A 136 -4.96 11.57 11.40
C PHE A 136 -3.94 11.68 12.52
N CYS A 137 -2.82 12.34 12.21
CA CYS A 137 -1.73 12.56 13.14
C CYS A 137 -1.16 11.25 13.69
N GLY A 138 -1.37 10.95 14.98
CA GLY A 138 -0.90 9.73 15.60
C GLY A 138 0.62 9.49 15.45
N ASN A 139 1.02 8.23 15.60
CA ASN A 139 2.44 7.87 15.67
C ASN A 139 3.21 8.04 14.36
N VAL A 140 2.53 8.00 13.21
CA VAL A 140 3.19 8.10 11.90
C VAL A 140 3.11 9.55 11.39
N SER A 141 1.93 9.99 10.92
CA SER A 141 1.77 11.31 10.32
C SER A 141 2.02 12.45 11.33
N GLY A 142 1.61 12.27 12.59
CA GLY A 142 1.75 13.27 13.64
C GLY A 142 3.21 13.51 14.02
N ASN A 143 4.00 12.44 14.21
CA ASN A 143 5.44 12.57 14.47
C ASN A 143 6.22 13.17 13.29
N ARG A 144 5.69 13.04 12.07
CA ARG A 144 6.30 13.59 10.85
C ARG A 144 5.81 14.99 10.49
N TYR A 145 4.76 15.48 11.15
CA TYR A 145 4.04 16.71 10.78
C TYR A 145 4.95 17.92 10.57
N PHE A 146 5.92 18.17 11.46
CA PHE A 146 6.85 19.29 11.30
C PHE A 146 7.74 19.21 10.06
N GLY A 147 8.05 18.01 9.58
CA GLY A 147 8.87 17.79 8.39
C GLY A 147 8.04 17.73 7.11
N ASP A 148 6.88 17.08 7.17
CA ASP A 148 6.05 16.79 5.99
C ASP A 148 5.08 17.94 5.68
N CYS A 149 4.67 18.72 6.69
CA CYS A 149 3.74 19.85 6.57
C CYS A 149 4.34 21.12 7.22
N PRO A 150 5.49 21.62 6.74
CA PRO A 150 6.23 22.69 7.43
C PRO A 150 5.49 24.04 7.45
N ALA A 151 4.60 24.29 6.48
CA ALA A 151 3.83 25.53 6.41
C ALA A 151 2.73 25.54 7.48
N GLU A 152 1.93 24.49 7.54
CA GLU A 152 0.86 24.27 8.53
C GLU A 152 1.48 24.13 9.92
N ALA A 153 2.62 23.45 10.04
CA ALA A 153 3.35 23.33 11.30
C ALA A 153 3.82 24.68 11.86
N LYS A 154 4.10 25.67 11.01
CA LYS A 154 4.49 27.02 11.46
C LYS A 154 3.30 27.76 12.06
N GLU A 155 2.11 27.57 11.50
CA GLU A 155 0.88 28.25 11.91
C GLU A 155 0.23 27.60 13.13
N PHE A 156 0.12 26.27 13.12
CA PHE A 156 -0.57 25.49 14.15
C PHE A 156 0.39 24.91 15.21
N LYS A 157 1.59 25.48 15.35
CA LYS A 157 2.62 24.99 16.27
C LYS A 157 2.14 24.99 17.73
N VAL A 158 2.29 23.84 18.39
CA VAL A 158 2.13 23.66 19.84
C VAL A 158 3.48 23.25 20.43
N LYS A 159 4.19 24.22 21.00
CA LYS A 159 5.54 24.02 21.58
C LYS A 159 6.45 23.27 20.59
N ASN A 160 7.22 22.28 21.05
CA ASN A 160 8.01 21.39 20.20
C ASN A 160 7.36 20.00 20.09
N ASP A 161 6.02 19.94 20.05
CA ASP A 161 5.28 18.70 19.94
C ASP A 161 4.59 18.60 18.57
N PRO A 162 5.12 17.76 17.65
CA PRO A 162 4.58 17.66 16.30
C PRO A 162 3.20 16.99 16.26
N VAL A 163 2.91 16.06 17.18
CA VAL A 163 1.62 15.36 17.25
C VAL A 163 0.52 16.32 17.72
N MET A 164 0.77 17.07 18.81
CA MET A 164 -0.20 18.08 19.28
C MET A 164 -0.41 19.18 18.25
N SER A 165 0.64 19.58 17.52
CA SER A 165 0.52 20.59 16.46
C SER A 165 -0.33 20.10 15.28
N CYS A 166 -0.18 18.82 14.91
CA CYS A 166 -1.02 18.19 13.90
C CYS A 166 -2.49 18.14 14.34
N ASN A 167 -2.75 17.70 15.58
CA ASN A 167 -4.12 17.64 16.12
C ASN A 167 -4.76 19.02 16.11
N LYS A 168 -4.02 20.07 16.53
CA LYS A 168 -4.49 21.45 16.52
C LYS A 168 -4.88 21.91 15.11
N PHE A 169 -4.10 21.55 14.08
CA PHE A 169 -4.43 21.87 12.70
C PHE A 169 -5.75 21.22 12.27
N ILE A 170 -5.91 19.91 12.48
CA ILE A 170 -7.13 19.19 12.12
C ILE A 170 -8.36 19.74 12.87
N GLU A 171 -8.22 20.10 14.14
CA GLU A 171 -9.29 20.70 14.94
C GLU A 171 -9.68 22.12 14.47
N SER A 172 -8.71 22.88 13.96
CA SER A 172 -8.92 24.28 13.56
C SER A 172 -9.39 24.41 12.10
N GLU A 173 -8.95 23.50 11.23
CA GLU A 173 -9.15 23.54 9.78
C GLU A 173 -9.80 22.24 9.27
N PRO A 174 -11.03 21.91 9.70
CA PRO A 174 -11.68 20.66 9.31
C PRO A 174 -11.92 20.55 7.79
N GLU A 175 -12.04 21.68 7.08
CA GLU A 175 -12.22 21.72 5.63
C GLU A 175 -10.97 21.24 4.86
N ALA A 176 -9.80 21.21 5.50
CA ALA A 176 -8.60 20.61 4.92
C ALA A 176 -8.74 19.10 4.69
N LEU A 177 -9.73 18.46 5.33
CA LEU A 177 -10.06 17.05 5.16
C LEU A 177 -11.16 16.78 4.12
N SER A 178 -11.60 17.79 3.36
CA SER A 178 -12.65 17.64 2.33
C SER A 178 -12.33 16.58 1.28
N GLU A 179 -11.05 16.39 0.94
CA GLU A 179 -10.58 15.34 0.01
C GLU A 179 -10.09 14.05 0.72
N ALA A 180 -10.23 13.97 2.05
CA ALA A 180 -9.87 12.78 2.82
C ALA A 180 -11.07 11.81 2.92
N TYR A 181 -11.38 11.12 1.82
CA TYR A 181 -12.42 10.10 1.76
C TYR A 181 -12.05 8.95 0.81
N TRP A 182 -12.74 7.81 0.96
CA TRP A 182 -12.65 6.70 0.01
C TRP A 182 -13.90 6.68 -0.88
N LYS A 183 -13.71 6.66 -2.19
CA LYS A 183 -14.79 6.39 -3.16
C LYS A 183 -14.50 5.09 -3.90
N ILE A 184 -15.03 4.01 -3.36
CA ILE A 184 -14.71 2.65 -3.79
C ILE A 184 -15.81 2.13 -4.72
N ARG A 185 -15.42 1.77 -5.95
CA ARG A 185 -16.33 1.13 -6.91
C ARG A 185 -16.64 -0.32 -6.52
N GLY A 186 -15.64 -1.06 -6.06
CA GLY A 186 -15.77 -2.44 -5.63
C GLY A 186 -14.52 -2.94 -4.93
N ALA A 187 -14.69 -3.98 -4.11
CA ALA A 187 -13.61 -4.74 -3.50
C ALA A 187 -13.89 -6.22 -3.78
N TYR A 188 -12.95 -6.89 -4.43
CA TYR A 188 -13.10 -8.25 -4.92
C TYR A 188 -12.00 -9.12 -4.33
N VAL A 189 -12.37 -10.32 -3.90
CA VAL A 189 -11.44 -11.31 -3.37
C VAL A 189 -11.57 -12.55 -4.23
N TYR A 190 -10.45 -12.97 -4.79
CA TYR A 190 -10.35 -14.18 -5.60
C TYR A 190 -9.52 -15.20 -4.82
N GLN A 191 -9.87 -16.47 -4.96
CA GLN A 191 -9.14 -17.57 -4.38
C GLN A 191 -8.89 -18.58 -5.49
N ARG A 192 -7.64 -19.05 -5.61
CA ARG A 192 -7.33 -20.18 -6.48
C ARG A 192 -7.89 -21.45 -5.86
N GLU A 193 -8.56 -22.27 -6.67
CA GLU A 193 -8.82 -23.65 -6.28
C GLU A 193 -7.47 -24.38 -6.27
N MET A 194 -7.13 -25.05 -5.17
CA MET A 194 -5.92 -25.86 -5.11
C MET A 194 -6.13 -27.09 -5.99
N GLU A 195 -5.23 -27.33 -6.95
CA GLU A 195 -5.19 -28.60 -7.67
C GLU A 195 -4.79 -29.68 -6.65
N SER A 196 -5.70 -30.64 -6.42
CA SER A 196 -5.51 -31.77 -5.50
C SER A 196 -4.62 -32.85 -6.06
#